data_AF-A0A7Y2ZZE8-F1
#
_entry.id   AF-A0A7Y2ZZE8-F1
#
_cell.length_a   1.000
_cell.length_b   1.000
_cell.length_c   1.000
_cell.angle_alpha   90.00
_cell.angle_beta   90.00
_cell.angle_gamma   90.00
#
_symmetry.space_group_name_H-M   'P 1'
#
loop_
_entity.id
_entity.type
_entity.pdbx_description
1 polymer ?
#
loop_
_entity_poly.entity_id
_entity_poly.type
_entity_poly.pdbx_seq_one_letter_code
_entity_poly.pdbx_strand_id
1 'polypeptide(L)'
;IGQAIESALKGFSDEGINLTLYDMSADEKNRFLYHRPSPMSKPSDQPIPAEKNQKGLFWSKTFTFAERQWKVALAPSDFYYQSRRMWQAWMVLTGSLLLTTLLVFYMLRKIHYTSEIEQRIKIQAQTNKSLRQALDEVRTLRGIVPICSYCKKVRDDKGYWEQVDVYLHKHSQADISHGICPECAKKHYPDEYQKLHPDQ
;
A
#
# COMPACT_ATOMS: atom_id res chain seq x y z
N ILE A 1 -31.26 52.88 24.04
CA ILE A 1 -31.61 51.52 23.57
C ILE A 1 -30.42 50.87 22.85
N GLY A 2 -29.81 51.50 21.83
CA GLY A 2 -28.66 50.95 21.09
C GLY A 2 -27.48 50.47 21.96
N GLN A 3 -26.96 51.30 22.88
CA GLN A 3 -25.84 50.91 23.76
C GLN A 3 -26.12 49.71 24.68
N ALA A 4 -27.36 49.57 25.15
CA ALA A 4 -27.77 48.44 25.98
C ALA A 4 -27.81 47.14 25.17
N ILE A 5 -28.28 47.21 23.92
CA ILE A 5 -28.30 46.08 22.98
C ILE A 5 -26.88 45.67 22.59
N GLU A 6 -26.00 46.63 22.28
CA GLU A 6 -24.59 46.36 21.94
C GLU A 6 -23.84 45.69 23.09
N SER A 7 -24.12 46.11 24.34
CA SER A 7 -23.55 45.50 25.53
C SER A 7 -24.03 44.07 25.74
N ALA A 8 -25.32 43.80 25.53
CA ALA A 8 -25.90 42.46 25.62
C ALA A 8 -25.39 41.51 24.52
N LEU A 9 -25.05 42.06 23.35
CA LEU A 9 -24.57 41.31 22.19
C LEU A 9 -23.03 41.19 22.12
N LYS A 10 -22.30 41.66 23.13
CA LYS A 10 -20.82 41.68 23.12
C LYS A 10 -20.17 40.29 23.04
N GLY A 11 -20.88 39.24 23.46
CA GLY A 11 -20.44 37.83 23.36
C GLY A 11 -20.98 37.07 22.14
N PHE A 12 -21.74 37.72 21.26
CA PHE A 12 -22.29 37.11 20.06
C PHE A 12 -21.33 37.34 18.88
N SER A 13 -20.74 36.27 18.35
CA SER A 13 -19.86 36.34 17.18
C SER A 13 -20.69 36.57 15.91
N ASP A 14 -20.62 37.78 15.35
CA ASP A 14 -21.48 38.25 14.27
C ASP A 14 -20.92 37.96 12.85
N GLU A 15 -20.30 36.79 12.68
CA GLU A 15 -19.61 36.39 11.44
C GLU A 15 -20.60 36.07 10.31
N GLY A 16 -21.12 37.13 9.68
CA GLY A 16 -22.01 37.04 8.52
C GLY A 16 -23.50 36.99 8.87
N ILE A 17 -23.92 37.36 10.08
CA ILE A 17 -25.33 37.42 10.49
C ILE A 17 -25.74 38.89 10.68
N ASN A 18 -26.93 39.26 10.23
CA ASN A 18 -27.54 40.56 10.44
C ASN A 18 -28.62 40.41 11.52
N LEU A 19 -28.64 41.32 12.50
CA LEU A 19 -29.64 41.36 13.56
C LEU A 19 -30.59 42.54 13.36
N THR A 20 -31.89 42.31 13.44
CA THR A 20 -32.91 43.38 13.38
C THR A 20 -33.90 43.23 14.52
N LEU A 21 -34.29 44.35 15.12
CA LEU A 21 -35.23 44.44 16.23
C LEU A 21 -36.48 45.20 15.81
N TYR A 22 -37.62 44.61 16.10
CA TYR A 22 -38.94 45.17 15.81
C TYR A 22 -39.79 45.30 17.07
N ASP A 23 -40.60 46.35 17.11
CA ASP A 23 -41.72 46.51 18.00
C ASP A 23 -43.01 46.09 17.30
N MET A 24 -43.58 44.96 17.70
CA MET A 24 -44.82 44.44 17.12
C MET A 24 -46.06 45.12 17.70
N SER A 25 -45.92 45.94 18.75
CA SER A 25 -47.01 46.73 19.34
C SER A 25 -47.18 48.11 18.69
N ALA A 26 -46.25 48.52 17.81
CA ALA A 26 -46.29 49.79 17.10
C ALA A 26 -47.00 49.68 15.72
N ASP A 27 -47.43 50.83 15.20
CA ASP A 27 -47.96 50.97 13.83
C ASP A 27 -46.92 50.52 12.79
N GLU A 28 -47.37 50.04 11.62
CA GLU A 28 -46.56 49.34 10.62
C GLU A 28 -45.30 50.13 10.21
N LYS A 29 -45.41 51.46 10.12
CA LYS A 29 -44.31 52.37 9.77
C LYS A 29 -43.27 52.57 10.89
N ASN A 30 -43.65 52.31 12.15
CA ASN A 30 -42.85 52.60 13.34
C ASN A 30 -42.37 51.32 14.06
N ARG A 31 -42.56 50.14 13.46
CA ARG A 31 -42.12 48.87 14.07
C ARG A 31 -40.61 48.71 14.08
N PHE A 32 -39.88 49.32 13.15
CA PHE A 32 -38.43 49.17 13.08
C PHE A 32 -37.76 49.94 14.21
N LEU A 33 -36.96 49.25 15.03
CA LEU A 33 -36.26 49.88 16.16
C LEU A 33 -34.75 49.94 15.98
N TYR A 34 -34.14 48.85 15.50
CA TYR A 34 -32.68 48.75 15.44
C TYR A 34 -32.26 47.70 14.42
N HIS A 35 -31.20 47.98 13.68
CA HIS A 35 -30.54 47.04 12.79
C HIS A 35 -29.04 47.08 13.03
N ARG A 36 -28.46 45.90 13.22
CA ARG A 36 -27.03 45.70 13.30
C ARG A 36 -26.59 44.85 12.11
N PRO A 37 -25.93 45.47 11.11
CA PRO A 37 -25.35 44.73 10.01
C PRO A 37 -24.09 43.97 10.48
N SER A 38 -23.86 42.79 9.92
CA SER A 38 -22.58 42.10 10.05
C SER A 38 -21.46 42.98 9.49
N PRO A 39 -20.23 42.93 10.04
CA PRO A 39 -19.07 43.59 9.44
C PRO A 39 -18.80 43.22 7.98
N MET A 40 -19.31 42.05 7.54
CA MET A 40 -19.14 41.50 6.19
C MET A 40 -20.37 41.68 5.29
N SER A 41 -21.40 42.39 5.79
CA SER A 41 -22.61 42.69 5.02
C SER A 41 -22.34 43.67 3.88
N LYS A 42 -23.09 43.53 2.78
CA LYS A 42 -23.03 44.46 1.65
C LYS A 42 -24.07 45.58 1.84
N PRO A 43 -23.89 46.76 1.22
CA PRO A 43 -24.93 47.80 1.21
C PRO A 43 -26.28 47.37 0.63
N SER A 44 -26.30 46.28 -0.14
CA SER A 44 -27.53 45.64 -0.66
C SER A 44 -28.29 44.82 0.39
N ASP A 45 -27.69 44.49 1.53
CA ASP A 45 -28.32 43.72 2.61
C ASP A 45 -29.31 44.62 3.38
N GLN A 46 -30.57 44.62 2.96
CA GLN A 46 -31.62 45.39 3.63
C GLN A 46 -32.20 44.64 4.85
N PRO A 47 -32.68 45.36 5.88
CA PRO A 47 -33.39 44.76 7.00
C PRO A 47 -34.62 43.97 6.53
N ILE A 48 -34.79 42.75 7.05
CA ILE A 48 -35.92 41.87 6.69
C ILE A 48 -37.22 42.46 7.22
N PRO A 49 -38.25 42.74 6.38
CA PRO A 49 -39.54 43.23 6.86
C PRO A 49 -40.15 42.35 7.95
N ALA A 50 -40.69 42.96 9.01
CA ALA A 50 -41.17 42.27 10.21
C ALA A 50 -42.22 41.17 9.94
N GLU A 51 -42.98 41.32 8.86
CA GLU A 51 -44.12 40.46 8.49
C GLU A 51 -43.74 39.27 7.60
N LYS A 52 -42.54 39.29 7.01
CA LYS A 52 -42.15 38.28 6.02
C LYS A 52 -41.62 37.03 6.72
N ASN A 53 -42.41 35.96 6.74
CA ASN A 53 -41.92 34.61 7.03
C ASN A 53 -41.05 34.13 5.85
N GLN A 54 -39.75 34.43 5.90
CA GLN A 54 -38.81 34.00 4.87
C GLN A 54 -38.44 32.52 5.03
N LYS A 55 -38.43 31.77 3.92
CA LYS A 55 -37.92 30.40 3.85
C LYS A 55 -36.39 30.46 3.74
N GLY A 56 -35.66 29.81 4.64
CA GLY A 56 -34.19 29.79 4.64
C GLY A 56 -33.59 29.72 6.05
N LEU A 57 -32.33 30.11 6.20
CA LEU A 57 -31.60 30.09 7.48
C LEU A 57 -31.95 31.33 8.33
N PHE A 58 -33.23 31.61 8.51
CA PHE A 58 -33.72 32.77 9.26
C PHE A 58 -34.23 32.32 10.62
N TRP A 59 -33.84 33.04 11.66
CA TRP A 59 -34.36 32.80 13.00
C TRP A 59 -35.03 34.05 13.52
N SER A 60 -36.20 33.90 14.13
CA SER A 60 -36.82 35.02 14.84
C SER A 60 -37.47 34.54 16.12
N LYS A 61 -37.46 35.41 17.12
CA LYS A 61 -38.12 35.16 18.41
C LYS A 61 -38.81 36.41 18.88
N THR A 62 -40.07 36.23 19.26
CA THR A 62 -40.87 37.29 19.88
C THR A 62 -40.86 37.09 21.39
N PHE A 63 -40.70 38.16 22.15
CA PHE A 63 -40.78 38.17 23.61
C PHE A 63 -41.43 39.46 24.09
N THR A 64 -42.02 39.39 25.28
CA THR A 64 -42.67 40.55 25.89
C THR A 64 -41.68 41.24 26.82
N PHE A 65 -41.54 42.56 26.68
CA PHE A 65 -40.69 43.38 27.55
C PHE A 65 -41.30 44.77 27.71
N ALA A 66 -41.45 45.23 28.96
CA ALA A 66 -42.08 46.50 29.30
C ALA A 66 -43.46 46.70 28.64
N GLU A 67 -44.35 45.69 28.76
CA GLU A 67 -45.72 45.67 28.19
C GLU A 67 -45.79 45.78 26.65
N ARG A 68 -44.66 45.65 25.96
CA ARG A 68 -44.57 45.68 24.50
C ARG A 68 -44.10 44.34 23.96
N GLN A 69 -44.49 44.01 22.73
CA GLN A 69 -44.10 42.78 22.05
C GLN A 69 -42.90 43.04 21.15
N TRP A 70 -41.74 42.51 21.51
CA TRP A 70 -40.49 42.71 20.77
C TRP A 70 -40.21 41.48 19.91
N LYS A 71 -39.80 41.68 18.66
CA LYS A 71 -39.36 40.60 17.77
C LYS A 71 -37.92 40.84 17.36
N VAL A 72 -37.05 39.89 17.68
CA VAL A 72 -35.67 39.83 17.17
C VAL A 72 -35.65 38.92 15.95
N ALA A 73 -35.05 39.38 14.87
CA ALA A 73 -34.82 38.61 13.66
C ALA A 73 -33.32 38.56 13.34
N LEU A 74 -32.81 37.36 13.10
CA LEU A 74 -31.45 37.05 12.67
C LEU A 74 -31.50 36.52 11.23
N ALA A 75 -30.65 37.07 10.38
CA ALA A 75 -30.61 36.78 8.95
C ALA A 75 -29.17 36.60 8.46
N PRO A 76 -28.84 35.57 7.68
CA PRO A 76 -27.54 35.48 7.03
C PRO A 76 -27.36 36.63 6.04
N SER A 77 -26.17 37.22 6.02
CA SER A 77 -25.72 38.16 5.00
C SER A 77 -25.45 37.44 3.67
N ASP A 78 -25.42 38.18 2.56
CA ASP A 78 -25.02 37.64 1.26
C ASP A 78 -23.62 36.98 1.30
N PHE A 79 -22.72 37.49 2.13
CA PHE A 79 -21.39 36.92 2.35
C PHE A 79 -21.43 35.50 2.92
N TYR A 80 -22.34 35.23 3.88
CA TYR A 80 -22.49 33.92 4.51
C TYR A 80 -22.79 32.81 3.48
N TYR A 81 -23.63 33.13 2.48
CA TYR A 81 -23.97 32.19 1.41
C TYR A 81 -22.83 31.98 0.41
N GLN A 82 -22.07 33.02 0.07
CA GLN A 82 -20.99 32.94 -0.92
C GLN A 82 -19.77 32.20 -0.38
N SER A 83 -19.43 32.39 0.90
CA SER A 83 -18.23 31.80 1.51
C SER A 83 -18.33 30.27 1.70
N ARG A 84 -19.52 29.74 2.05
CA ARG A 84 -19.69 28.29 2.28
C ARG A 84 -20.00 27.46 1.03
N ARG A 85 -20.66 28.03 0.01
CA ARG A 85 -21.25 27.23 -1.09
C ARG A 85 -20.29 26.93 -2.24
N MET A 86 -19.35 27.84 -2.55
CA MET A 86 -18.55 27.70 -3.77
C MET A 86 -17.28 26.85 -3.59
N TRP A 87 -16.62 26.91 -2.42
CA TRP A 87 -15.37 26.18 -2.21
C TRP A 87 -15.56 24.70 -1.86
N GLN A 88 -16.56 24.36 -1.04
CA GLN A 88 -16.75 22.97 -0.58
C GLN A 88 -17.16 22.03 -1.72
N ALA A 89 -18.06 22.47 -2.60
CA ALA A 89 -18.56 21.65 -3.70
C ALA A 89 -17.46 21.29 -4.70
N TRP A 90 -16.60 22.25 -5.07
CA TRP A 90 -15.52 22.02 -6.02
C TRP A 90 -14.40 21.16 -5.44
N MET A 91 -14.06 21.31 -4.16
CA MET A 91 -13.07 20.44 -3.50
C MET A 91 -13.52 18.98 -3.41
N VAL A 92 -14.80 18.73 -3.13
CA VAL A 92 -15.34 17.36 -3.10
C VAL A 92 -15.28 16.71 -4.48
N LEU A 93 -15.70 17.43 -5.52
CA LEU A 93 -15.69 16.91 -6.89
C LEU A 93 -14.27 16.65 -7.39
N THR A 94 -13.36 17.61 -7.24
CA THR A 94 -11.97 17.48 -7.69
C THR A 94 -11.20 16.42 -6.89
N GLY A 95 -11.40 16.36 -5.57
CA GLY A 95 -10.79 15.35 -4.71
C GLY A 95 -11.24 13.93 -5.07
N SER A 96 -12.54 13.74 -5.33
CA SER A 96 -13.07 12.44 -5.76
C SER A 96 -12.50 12.00 -7.11
N LEU A 97 -12.43 12.91 -8.10
CA LEU A 97 -11.88 12.64 -9.43
C LEU A 97 -10.38 12.28 -9.36
N LEU A 98 -9.61 12.99 -8.53
CA LEU A 98 -8.20 12.71 -8.32
C LEU A 98 -8.00 11.33 -7.66
N LEU A 99 -8.80 11.01 -6.63
CA LEU A 99 -8.74 9.71 -5.97
C LEU A 99 -9.08 8.57 -6.94
N THR A 100 -10.13 8.71 -7.73
CA THR A 100 -10.54 7.67 -8.69
C THR A 100 -9.49 7.48 -9.78
N THR A 101 -8.91 8.56 -10.30
CA THR A 101 -7.86 8.47 -11.33
C THR A 101 -6.59 7.79 -10.79
N LEU A 102 -6.16 8.12 -9.57
CA LEU A 102 -5.03 7.45 -8.91
C LEU A 102 -5.29 5.95 -8.67
N LEU A 103 -6.49 5.59 -8.23
CA LEU A 103 -6.85 4.19 -8.00
C LEU A 103 -6.88 3.37 -9.30
N VAL A 104 -7.47 3.92 -10.36
CA VAL A 104 -7.49 3.28 -11.68
C VAL A 104 -6.07 3.12 -12.22
N PHE A 105 -5.25 4.18 -12.14
CA PHE A 105 -3.85 4.13 -12.54
C PHE A 105 -3.07 3.05 -11.77
N TYR A 106 -3.25 2.98 -10.45
CA TYR A 106 -2.63 1.96 -9.61
C TYR A 106 -3.04 0.54 -10.01
N MET A 107 -4.34 0.30 -10.25
CA MET A 107 -4.84 -1.01 -10.65
C MET A 107 -4.30 -1.45 -12.02
N LEU A 108 -4.26 -0.54 -13.00
CA LEU A 108 -3.65 -0.82 -14.30
C LEU A 108 -2.16 -1.16 -14.17
N ARG A 109 -1.43 -0.41 -13.33
CA ARG A 109 -0.01 -0.69 -13.05
C ARG A 109 0.18 -2.06 -12.39
N LYS A 110 -0.69 -2.42 -11.45
CA LYS A 110 -0.64 -3.72 -10.76
C LYS A 110 -0.91 -4.88 -11.72
N ILE A 111 -1.88 -4.73 -12.62
CA ILE A 111 -2.20 -5.74 -13.64
C ILE A 111 -1.00 -5.95 -14.57
N HIS A 112 -0.39 -4.88 -15.07
CA HIS A 112 0.81 -4.97 -15.91
C HIS A 112 1.99 -5.64 -15.19
N TYR A 113 2.28 -5.21 -13.96
CA TYR A 113 3.40 -5.75 -13.17
C TYR A 113 3.28 -7.26 -12.91
N THR A 114 2.07 -7.76 -12.72
CA THR A 114 1.83 -9.19 -12.49
C THR A 114 2.24 -10.02 -13.71
N SER A 115 1.99 -9.51 -14.93
CA SER A 115 2.35 -10.21 -16.17
C SER A 115 3.86 -10.33 -16.38
N GLU A 116 4.62 -9.29 -16.03
CA GLU A 116 6.09 -9.29 -16.11
C GLU A 116 6.72 -10.31 -15.16
N ILE A 117 6.14 -10.46 -13.96
CA ILE A 117 6.63 -11.42 -12.97
C ILE A 117 6.51 -12.86 -13.50
N GLU A 118 5.38 -13.21 -14.11
CA GLU A 118 5.19 -14.56 -14.66
C GLU A 118 6.21 -14.89 -15.76
N GLN A 119 6.52 -13.92 -16.63
CA GLN A 119 7.53 -14.10 -17.66
C GLN A 119 8.92 -14.30 -17.04
N ARG A 120 9.29 -13.51 -16.04
CA ARG A 120 10.57 -13.68 -15.32
C ARG A 120 10.67 -15.05 -14.67
N ILE A 121 9.60 -15.54 -14.05
CA ILE A 121 9.56 -16.87 -13.43
C ILE A 121 9.75 -17.96 -14.49
N LYS A 122 9.05 -17.88 -15.63
CA LYS A 122 9.19 -18.85 -16.72
C LYS A 122 10.61 -18.87 -17.29
N ILE A 123 11.20 -17.70 -17.54
CA ILE A 123 12.56 -17.58 -18.06
C ILE A 123 13.58 -18.13 -17.04
N GLN A 124 13.42 -17.81 -15.75
CA GLN A 124 14.26 -18.34 -14.68
C GLN A 124 14.13 -19.87 -14.57
N ALA A 125 12.91 -20.41 -14.63
CA ALA A 125 12.67 -21.85 -14.60
C ALA A 125 13.30 -22.57 -15.80
N GLN A 126 13.18 -22.01 -17.00
CA GLN A 126 13.81 -22.55 -18.21
C GLN A 126 15.33 -22.50 -18.11
N THR A 127 15.90 -21.39 -17.67
CA THR A 127 17.35 -21.23 -17.49
C THR A 127 17.90 -22.17 -16.43
N ASN A 128 17.17 -22.35 -15.31
CA ASN A 128 17.57 -23.29 -14.27
C ASN A 128 17.50 -24.73 -14.78
N LYS A 129 16.48 -25.07 -15.57
CA LYS A 129 16.36 -26.39 -16.20
C LYS A 129 17.51 -26.65 -17.18
N SER A 130 17.84 -25.72 -18.07
CA SER A 130 18.95 -25.90 -19.02
C SER A 130 20.30 -26.00 -18.31
N LEU A 131 20.51 -25.20 -17.26
CA LEU A 131 21.72 -25.27 -16.43
C LEU A 131 21.84 -26.64 -15.74
N ARG A 132 20.74 -27.16 -15.17
CA ARG A 132 20.72 -28.51 -14.58
C ARG A 132 21.03 -29.60 -15.61
N GLN A 133 20.44 -29.51 -16.81
CA GLN A 133 20.70 -30.48 -17.88
C GLN A 133 22.18 -30.45 -18.30
N ALA A 134 22.76 -29.27 -18.49
CA ALA A 134 24.19 -29.14 -18.82
C ALA A 134 25.09 -29.68 -17.70
N LEU A 135 24.73 -29.45 -16.44
CA LEU A 135 25.47 -30.01 -15.30
C LEU A 135 25.39 -31.54 -15.24
N ASP A 136 24.21 -32.12 -15.51
CA ASP A 136 24.04 -33.57 -15.56
C ASP A 136 24.78 -34.18 -16.76
N GLU A 137 24.77 -33.52 -17.92
CA GLU A 137 25.54 -33.95 -19.09
C GLU A 137 27.05 -33.96 -18.78
N VAL A 138 27.57 -32.89 -18.17
CA VAL A 138 28.97 -32.84 -17.72
C VAL A 138 29.27 -33.93 -16.69
N ARG A 139 28.35 -34.22 -15.75
CA ARG A 139 28.52 -35.33 -14.79
C ARG A 139 28.58 -36.69 -15.47
N THR A 140 27.71 -36.95 -16.45
CA THR A 140 27.71 -38.21 -17.20
C THR A 140 28.96 -38.38 -18.06
N LEU A 141 29.42 -37.32 -18.73
CA LEU A 141 30.65 -37.32 -19.51
C LEU A 141 31.91 -37.50 -18.65
N ARG A 142 31.90 -36.98 -17.41
CA ARG A 142 32.95 -37.24 -16.40
C ARG A 142 32.88 -38.65 -15.78
N GLY A 143 31.82 -39.41 -16.03
CA GLY A 143 31.64 -40.76 -15.47
C GLY A 143 32.39 -41.87 -16.22
N ILE A 144 32.87 -41.61 -17.45
CA ILE A 144 33.58 -42.60 -18.25
C ILE A 144 35.08 -42.42 -18.05
N VAL A 145 35.64 -43.26 -17.18
CA VAL A 145 37.08 -43.32 -16.94
C VAL A 145 37.73 -44.26 -17.96
N PRO A 146 38.55 -43.77 -18.91
CA PRO A 146 39.21 -44.62 -19.89
C PRO A 146 40.24 -45.54 -19.23
N ILE A 147 39.96 -46.85 -19.24
CA ILE A 147 40.86 -47.88 -18.71
C ILE A 147 41.56 -48.63 -19.84
N CYS A 148 42.84 -48.91 -19.68
CA CYS A 148 43.59 -49.77 -20.60
C CYS A 148 43.06 -51.20 -20.50
N SER A 149 42.63 -51.76 -21.63
CA SER A 149 42.08 -53.12 -21.69
C SER A 149 43.06 -54.19 -21.19
N TYR A 150 44.36 -53.97 -21.40
CA TYR A 150 45.43 -54.90 -21.06
C TYR A 150 45.95 -54.73 -19.62
N CYS A 151 46.47 -53.54 -19.26
CA CYS A 151 47.14 -53.31 -17.97
C CYS A 151 46.27 -52.66 -16.90
N LYS A 152 45.00 -52.35 -17.20
CA LYS A 152 44.01 -51.72 -16.30
C LYS A 152 44.37 -50.35 -15.74
N LYS A 153 45.45 -49.70 -16.21
CA LYS A 153 45.75 -48.29 -15.91
C LYS A 153 44.63 -47.37 -16.41
N VAL A 154 44.45 -46.25 -15.74
CA VAL A 154 43.51 -45.18 -16.10
C VAL A 154 44.27 -44.07 -16.84
N ARG A 155 43.67 -43.52 -17.89
CA ARG A 155 44.18 -42.31 -18.54
C ARG A 155 43.59 -41.05 -17.89
N ASP A 156 44.44 -40.13 -17.46
CA ASP A 156 44.03 -38.85 -16.90
C ASP A 156 43.64 -37.82 -18.00
N ASP A 157 43.15 -36.66 -17.57
CA ASP A 157 42.77 -35.54 -18.45
C ASP A 157 43.95 -34.96 -19.25
N LYS A 158 45.19 -35.23 -18.82
CA LYS A 158 46.43 -34.79 -19.48
C LYS A 158 46.98 -35.84 -20.46
N GLY A 159 46.35 -37.01 -20.52
CA GLY A 159 46.73 -38.12 -21.41
C GLY A 159 47.75 -39.10 -20.81
N TYR A 160 48.15 -38.95 -19.55
CA TYR A 160 49.06 -39.87 -18.87
C TYR A 160 48.33 -41.09 -18.33
N TRP A 161 49.03 -42.23 -18.27
CA TRP A 161 48.50 -43.47 -17.73
C TRP A 161 49.01 -43.70 -16.31
N GLU A 162 48.09 -43.77 -15.35
CA GLU A 162 48.38 -44.06 -13.95
C GLU A 162 47.61 -45.29 -13.45
N GLN A 163 48.04 -45.84 -12.31
CA GLN A 163 47.32 -46.95 -11.69
C GLN A 163 45.94 -46.49 -11.20
N VAL A 164 44.97 -47.41 -11.19
CA VAL A 164 43.56 -47.14 -10.82
C VAL A 164 43.44 -46.58 -9.41
N ASP A 165 44.18 -47.13 -8.47
CA ASP A 165 44.22 -46.70 -7.08
C ASP A 165 44.72 -45.26 -6.94
N VAL A 166 45.82 -44.92 -7.61
CA VAL A 166 46.37 -43.57 -7.64
C VAL A 166 45.37 -42.58 -8.25
N TYR A 167 44.71 -42.97 -9.34
CA TYR A 167 43.70 -42.13 -9.99
C TYR A 167 42.49 -41.88 -9.09
N LEU A 168 41.94 -42.93 -8.48
CA LEU A 168 40.78 -42.84 -7.58
C LEU A 168 41.10 -42.01 -6.34
N HIS A 169 42.28 -42.18 -5.74
CA HIS A 169 42.69 -41.39 -4.58
C HIS A 169 42.83 -39.89 -4.92
N LYS A 170 43.25 -39.54 -6.15
CA LYS A 170 43.40 -38.14 -6.58
C LYS A 170 42.07 -37.49 -6.98
N HIS A 171 41.15 -38.26 -7.57
CA HIS A 171 39.95 -37.72 -8.22
C HIS A 171 38.63 -38.08 -7.51
N SER A 172 38.69 -38.75 -6.36
CA SER A 172 37.53 -39.05 -5.52
C SER A 172 37.79 -38.64 -4.07
N GLN A 173 36.72 -38.63 -3.27
CA GLN A 173 36.81 -38.42 -1.81
C GLN A 173 36.95 -39.74 -1.04
N ALA A 174 37.36 -40.83 -1.71
CA ALA A 174 37.46 -42.15 -1.10
C ALA A 174 38.90 -42.48 -0.70
N ASP A 175 39.08 -42.95 0.54
CA ASP A 175 40.32 -43.54 1.02
C ASP A 175 40.42 -45.01 0.56
N ILE A 176 41.59 -45.41 0.04
CA ILE A 176 41.80 -46.75 -0.52
C ILE A 176 42.67 -47.58 0.43
N SER A 177 42.12 -48.68 0.92
CA SER A 177 42.86 -49.71 1.65
C SER A 177 43.20 -50.89 0.74
N HIS A 178 44.40 -51.44 0.89
CA HIS A 178 44.77 -52.68 0.21
C HIS A 178 44.19 -53.89 0.96
N GLY A 179 43.50 -54.77 0.24
CA GLY A 179 42.98 -56.04 0.74
C GLY A 179 43.23 -57.17 -0.25
N ILE A 180 43.24 -58.41 0.23
CA ILE A 180 43.34 -59.60 -0.62
C ILE A 180 41.98 -60.29 -0.67
N CYS A 181 41.46 -60.60 -1.86
CA CYS A 181 40.21 -61.33 -1.98
C CYS A 181 40.40 -62.81 -1.62
N PRO A 182 39.34 -63.53 -1.21
CA PRO A 182 39.43 -64.94 -0.82
C PRO A 182 40.03 -65.85 -1.91
N GLU A 183 39.73 -65.58 -3.18
CA GLU A 183 40.28 -66.35 -4.31
C GLU A 183 41.81 -66.18 -4.43
N CYS A 184 42.30 -64.94 -4.34
CA CYS A 184 43.73 -64.66 -4.37
C CYS A 184 44.44 -65.22 -3.13
N ALA A 185 43.82 -65.13 -1.97
CA ALA A 185 44.36 -65.71 -0.74
C ALA A 185 44.49 -67.24 -0.89
N LYS A 186 43.45 -67.93 -1.36
CA LYS A 186 43.49 -69.39 -1.62
C LYS A 186 44.55 -69.79 -2.65
N LYS A 187 44.76 -68.96 -3.68
CA LYS A 187 45.70 -69.26 -4.77
C LYS A 187 47.16 -69.01 -4.40
N HIS A 188 47.44 -67.91 -3.70
CA HIS A 188 48.80 -67.46 -3.43
C HIS A 188 49.30 -67.82 -2.02
N TYR A 189 48.36 -68.04 -1.09
CA TYR A 189 48.60 -68.37 0.32
C TYR A 189 47.73 -69.55 0.75
N PRO A 190 47.80 -70.71 0.04
CA PRO A 190 46.89 -71.83 0.27
C PRO A 190 46.98 -72.39 1.70
N ASP A 191 48.18 -72.44 2.26
CA ASP A 191 48.41 -72.99 3.61
C ASP A 191 47.87 -72.06 4.70
N GLU A 192 48.04 -70.74 4.58
CA GLU A 192 47.43 -69.79 5.50
C GLU A 192 45.90 -69.74 5.33
N TYR A 193 45.41 -69.81 4.09
CA TYR A 193 43.99 -69.82 3.79
C TYR A 193 43.27 -71.01 4.44
N GLN A 194 43.87 -72.21 4.34
CA GLN A 194 43.32 -73.45 4.91
C GLN A 194 43.38 -73.47 6.45
N LYS A 195 44.37 -72.82 7.07
CA LYS A 195 44.42 -72.63 8.54
C LYS A 195 43.36 -71.65 9.05
N LEU A 196 43.08 -70.59 8.29
CA LEU A 196 42.09 -69.58 8.65
C LEU A 196 40.65 -70.04 8.38
N HIS A 197 40.46 -71.08 7.56
CA HIS A 197 39.17 -71.65 7.18
C HIS A 197 39.17 -73.19 7.30
N PRO A 198 39.31 -73.75 8.52
CA PRO A 198 39.49 -75.19 8.71
C PRO A 198 38.23 -76.04 8.40
N ASP A 199 37.06 -75.41 8.32
CA ASP A 199 35.75 -76.08 8.19
C ASP A 199 35.09 -75.93 6.79
N GLN A 200 35.83 -75.43 5.79
CA GLN A 200 35.41 -75.34 4.37
C GLN A 200 36.07 -76.42 3.51
#